data_AF-A0AA39VIT7-F1
#
_entry.id   AF-A0AA39VIT7-F1
#
_cell.length_a   1.000
_cell.length_b   1.000
_cell.length_c   1.000
_cell.angle_alpha   90.00
_cell.angle_beta   90.00
_cell.angle_gamma   90.00
#
_symmetry.space_group_name_H-M   'P 1'
#
loop_
_entity.id
_entity.type
_entity.pdbx_description
1 polymer ?
#
loop_
_entity_poly.entity_id
_entity_poly.type
_entity_poly.pdbx_seq_one_letter_code
_entity_poly.pdbx_strand_id
1 'polypeptide(L)'
;MQECNMFYLPENYQMKYYFYHILSWPQLLYVAEDYNDRIVGYVLAKMEEESNECHGHITSLAVLRTHRKLGLATKLMSIAQSAMEHADF
;
A
#
# COMPACT_ATOMS: atom_id res chain seq x y z
N MET A 1 0.68 -9.63 -2.44
CA MET A 1 1.43 -8.48 -1.88
C MET A 1 2.81 -8.88 -1.35
N GLN A 2 2.92 -9.81 -0.39
CA GLN A 2 4.21 -10.21 0.19
C GLN A 2 5.24 -10.67 -0.85
N GLU A 3 4.84 -11.49 -1.83
CA GLU A 3 5.74 -11.92 -2.91
C GLU A 3 6.30 -10.72 -3.69
N CYS A 4 5.45 -9.74 -4.02
CA CYS A 4 5.87 -8.54 -4.72
C CYS A 4 6.79 -7.65 -3.85
N ASN A 5 6.71 -7.72 -2.52
CA ASN A 5 7.66 -7.04 -1.63
C ASN A 5 9.01 -7.75 -1.66
N MET A 6 9.01 -9.08 -1.42
CA MET A 6 10.19 -9.94 -1.35
C MET A 6 11.08 -9.85 -2.58
N PHE A 7 10.49 -9.71 -3.77
CA PHE A 7 11.27 -9.64 -5.00
C PHE A 7 11.86 -8.25 -5.30
N TYR A 8 11.34 -7.17 -4.71
CA TYR A 8 11.60 -5.82 -5.24
C TYR A 8 11.91 -4.74 -4.20
N LEU A 9 11.74 -5.02 -2.91
CA LEU A 9 12.23 -4.19 -1.81
C LEU A 9 13.11 -5.03 -0.88
N PRO A 10 14.24 -4.47 -0.42
CA PRO A 10 15.08 -5.14 0.57
C PRO A 10 14.38 -5.24 1.94
N GLU A 11 13.45 -4.32 2.22
CA GLU A 11 12.70 -4.22 3.47
C GLU A 11 11.47 -5.14 3.45
N ASN A 12 11.66 -6.34 3.99
CA ASN A 12 10.64 -7.37 4.03
C ASN A 12 9.98 -7.48 5.40
N TYR A 13 8.67 -7.72 5.38
CA TYR A 13 7.86 -7.85 6.59
C TYR A 13 7.32 -9.26 6.73
N GLN A 14 7.17 -9.72 7.96
CA GLN A 14 6.49 -10.98 8.25
C GLN A 14 4.98 -10.87 7.94
N MET A 15 4.31 -11.99 7.64
CA MET A 15 2.88 -11.97 7.32
C MET A 15 2.00 -11.38 8.41
N LYS A 16 2.40 -11.52 9.68
CA LYS A 16 1.73 -10.86 10.81
C LYS A 16 1.54 -9.35 10.58
N TYR A 17 2.53 -8.69 9.97
CA TYR A 17 2.50 -7.25 9.74
C TYR A 17 1.55 -6.86 8.61
N TYR A 18 1.44 -7.70 7.58
CA TYR A 18 0.43 -7.52 6.53
C TYR A 18 -0.98 -7.70 7.10
N PHE A 19 -1.22 -8.74 7.89
CA PHE A 19 -2.52 -8.94 8.54
C PHE A 19 -2.88 -7.79 9.49
N TYR A 20 -1.90 -7.26 10.23
CA TYR A 20 -2.12 -6.09 11.07
C TYR A 20 -2.66 -4.89 10.26
N HIS A 21 -2.02 -4.55 9.13
CA HIS A 21 -2.51 -3.45 8.28
C HIS A 21 -3.89 -3.73 7.70
N ILE A 22 -4.13 -4.95 7.21
CA ILE A 22 -5.41 -5.34 6.61
C ILE A 22 -6.56 -5.26 7.61
N LEU A 23 -6.31 -5.65 8.86
CA LEU A 23 -7.34 -5.65 9.90
C LEU A 23 -7.55 -4.27 10.52
N SER A 24 -6.50 -3.44 10.62
CA SER A 24 -6.60 -2.11 11.22
C SER A 24 -7.07 -1.04 10.22
N TRP A 25 -6.57 -1.06 8.99
CA TRP A 25 -6.86 -0.04 7.96
C TRP A 25 -7.16 -0.64 6.59
N PRO A 26 -8.19 -1.51 6.45
CA PRO A 26 -8.54 -2.15 5.17
C PRO A 26 -8.77 -1.15 4.04
N GLN A 27 -9.31 0.04 4.36
CA GLN A 27 -9.63 1.10 3.41
C GLN A 27 -8.41 1.83 2.85
N LEU A 28 -7.23 1.70 3.45
CA LEU A 28 -6.00 2.39 3.02
C LEU A 28 -5.09 1.50 2.16
N LEU A 29 -5.52 0.27 1.89
CA LEU A 29 -4.75 -0.75 1.19
C LEU A 29 -5.26 -0.92 -0.22
N TYR A 30 -4.38 -0.72 -1.19
CA TYR A 30 -4.73 -0.88 -2.60
C TYR A 30 -3.72 -1.74 -3.34
N VAL A 31 -4.23 -2.49 -4.31
CA VAL A 31 -3.43 -3.32 -5.21
C VAL A 31 -3.69 -2.89 -6.65
N ALA A 32 -2.67 -3.05 -7.49
CA ALA A 32 -2.79 -2.95 -8.93
C ALA A 32 -2.63 -4.35 -9.51
N GLU A 33 -3.58 -4.74 -10.36
CA GLU A 33 -3.64 -6.03 -11.02
C GLU A 33 -3.45 -5.85 -12.53
N ASP A 34 -2.87 -6.84 -13.20
CA ASP A 34 -2.83 -6.91 -14.65
C ASP A 34 -4.09 -7.58 -15.21
N TYR A 35 -4.16 -7.73 -16.54
CA TYR A 35 -5.29 -8.38 -17.22
C TYR A 35 -5.45 -9.88 -16.92
N ASN A 36 -4.49 -10.49 -16.22
CA ASN A 36 -4.50 -11.90 -15.83
C ASN A 36 -4.73 -12.06 -14.31
N ASP A 37 -5.29 -11.04 -13.64
CA ASP A 37 -5.54 -10.99 -12.20
C ASP A 37 -4.27 -11.16 -11.34
N ARG A 38 -3.09 -10.89 -11.92
CA ARG A 38 -1.83 -10.94 -11.18
C ARG A 38 -1.56 -9.59 -10.53
N ILE A 39 -1.26 -9.60 -9.24
CA ILE A 39 -0.83 -8.38 -8.52
C ILE A 39 0.52 -7.90 -9.09
N VAL A 40 0.49 -6.74 -9.73
CA VAL A 40 1.66 -6.08 -10.32
C VAL A 40 2.14 -4.87 -9.53
N GLY A 41 1.36 -4.42 -8.54
CA GLY A 41 1.77 -3.40 -7.59
C GLY A 41 0.86 -3.33 -6.39
N TYR A 42 1.30 -2.67 -5.33
CA TYR A 42 0.51 -2.46 -4.13
C TYR A 42 0.98 -1.23 -3.35
N VAL A 43 0.10 -0.74 -2.48
CA VAL A 43 0.38 0.23 -1.42
C VAL A 43 -0.14 -0.29 -0.08
N LEU A 44 0.72 -0.26 0.93
CA LEU A 44 0.38 -0.41 2.34
C LEU A 44 0.48 0.95 3.01
N ALA A 45 -0.60 1.35 3.65
CA ALA A 45 -0.67 2.57 4.43
C ALA A 45 -1.36 2.34 5.77
N LYS A 46 -1.10 3.24 6.71
CA LYS A 46 -1.70 3.29 8.05
C LYS A 46 -1.93 4.74 8.46
N MET A 47 -2.82 4.97 9.43
CA MET A 47 -2.88 6.26 10.12
C MET A 47 -1.98 6.22 11.36
N GLU A 48 -1.34 7.35 11.68
CA GLU A 48 -0.66 7.52 12.96
C GLU A 48 -1.66 7.94 14.04
N GLU A 49 -1.72 7.19 15.13
CA GLU A 49 -2.65 7.41 16.24
C GLU A 49 -2.01 8.18 17.42
N GLU A 50 -0.67 8.30 17.43
CA GLU A 50 0.09 8.85 18.56
C GLU A 50 0.33 10.37 18.46
N SER A 51 -0.02 11.00 17.34
CA SER A 51 0.16 12.44 17.11
C SER A 51 -1.18 13.17 17.22
N ASN A 52 -1.17 14.40 17.77
CA ASN A 52 -2.36 15.26 17.85
C ASN A 52 -2.87 15.75 16.49
N GLU A 53 -2.14 15.42 15.42
CA GLU A 53 -2.46 15.78 14.04
C GLU A 53 -2.72 14.48 13.27
N CYS A 54 -3.84 14.44 12.53
CA CYS A 54 -4.21 13.26 11.75
C CYS A 54 -3.24 13.10 10.56
N HIS A 55 -2.25 12.22 10.69
CA HIS A 55 -1.22 11.98 9.67
C HIS A 55 -1.30 10.56 9.13
N GLY A 56 -1.38 10.47 7.80
CA GLY A 56 -1.28 9.20 7.09
C GLY A 56 0.18 8.81 6.81
N HIS A 57 0.50 7.53 6.97
CA HIS A 57 1.84 6.99 6.76
C HIS A 57 1.84 5.89 5.70
N ILE A 58 2.76 5.98 4.73
CA ILE A 58 2.98 4.95 3.72
C ILE A 58 4.03 3.96 4.23
N THR A 59 3.58 2.78 4.63
CA THR A 59 4.45 1.71 5.12
C THR A 59 5.26 1.08 3.98
N SER A 60 4.62 0.81 2.84
CA SER A 60 5.30 0.16 1.71
C SER A 60 4.57 0.42 0.40
N LEU A 61 5.31 0.74 -0.67
CA LEU A 61 4.80 0.89 -2.02
C LEU A 61 5.74 0.16 -2.98
N ALA A 62 5.22 -0.78 -3.77
CA ALA A 62 6.00 -1.48 -4.77
C ALA A 62 5.22 -1.70 -6.07
N VAL A 63 5.93 -1.62 -7.19
CA VAL A 63 5.41 -1.96 -8.53
C VAL A 63 6.47 -2.80 -9.25
N LEU A 64 6.01 -3.90 -9.88
CA LEU A 64 6.83 -4.79 -10.70
C LEU A 64 7.61 -3.99 -11.73
N ARG A 65 8.90 -4.28 -11.89
CA ARG A 65 9.79 -3.56 -12.83
C ARG A 65 9.24 -3.55 -14.26
N THR A 66 8.62 -4.64 -14.68
CA THR A 66 7.98 -4.80 -16.01
C THR A 66 6.76 -3.89 -16.22
N HIS A 67 6.15 -3.40 -15.14
CA HIS A 67 4.95 -2.55 -15.16
C HIS A 67 5.23 -1.12 -14.65
N ARG A 68 6.51 -0.74 -14.50
CA ARG A 68 6.90 0.64 -14.15
C ARG A 68 6.73 1.59 -15.35
N LYS A 69 6.74 2.90 -15.06
CA LYS A 69 6.53 3.99 -16.03
C LYS A 69 5.14 4.02 -16.69
N LEU A 70 4.18 3.27 -16.15
CA LEU A 70 2.76 3.29 -16.54
C LEU A 70 1.89 4.17 -15.60
N GLY A 71 2.51 4.89 -14.66
CA GLY A 71 1.80 5.73 -13.69
C GLY A 71 1.09 4.96 -12.57
N LEU A 72 1.29 3.64 -12.44
CA LEU A 72 0.65 2.81 -11.41
C LEU A 72 0.97 3.26 -9.99
N ALA A 73 2.23 3.55 -9.70
CA ALA A 73 2.66 4.03 -8.39
C ALA A 73 1.97 5.36 -8.02
N THR A 74 1.88 6.28 -8.99
CA THR A 74 1.19 7.56 -8.81
C THR A 74 -0.29 7.35 -8.51
N LYS A 75 -0.99 6.49 -9.27
CA LYS A 75 -2.40 6.18 -9.01
C LYS A 75 -2.62 5.54 -7.65
N LEU A 76 -1.81 4.55 -7.27
CA LEU A 76 -1.89 3.88 -5.98
C LEU A 76 -1.70 4.88 -4.83
N MET A 77 -0.71 5.77 -4.94
CA MET A 77 -0.47 6.83 -3.96
C MET A 77 -1.62 7.82 -3.87
N SER A 78 -2.14 8.31 -5.00
CA SER A 78 -3.24 9.28 -5.00
C SER A 78 -4.51 8.70 -4.38
N ILE A 79 -4.82 7.43 -4.66
CA ILE A 79 -5.99 6.76 -4.07
C ILE A 79 -5.77 6.55 -2.57
N ALA A 80 -4.59 6.08 -2.15
CA ALA A 80 -4.28 5.90 -0.73
C ALA A 80 -4.36 7.22 0.05
N GLN A 81 -3.79 8.30 -0.50
CA GLN A 81 -3.85 9.63 0.11
C GLN A 81 -5.30 10.13 0.21
N SER A 82 -6.06 10.02 -0.87
CA SER A 82 -7.48 10.41 -0.85
C SER A 82 -8.26 9.60 0.19
N ALA A 83 -7.99 8.30 0.33
CA ALA A 83 -8.61 7.47 1.35
C ALA A 83 -8.23 7.90 2.78
N MET A 84 -6.99 8.37 3.01
CA MET A 84 -6.58 8.91 4.32
C MET A 84 -7.31 10.21 4.66
N GLU A 85 -7.47 11.11 3.68
CA GLU A 85 -8.15 12.40 3.86
C GLU A 85 -9.64 12.22 4.19
N HIS A 86 -10.28 11.17 3.68
CA HIS A 86 -11.70 10.87 3.91
C HIS A 86 -11.91 9.83 5.02
N ALA A 87 -10.85 9.36 5.67
CA ALA A 87 -10.98 8.44 6.78
C ALA A 87 -11.34 9.23 8.04
N ASP A 88 -12.63 9.44 8.26
CA ASP A 88 -13.17 9.97 9.51
C ASP A 88 -12.94 8.94 10.63
N PHE A 89 -11.97 9.19 11.51
CA PHE A 89 -11.72 8.44 12.75
C PHE A 89 -12.22 9.22 13.97
#